data_AF-A0A965EKN7-F1
#
_entry.id   AF-A0A965EKN7-F1
#
_cell.length_a   1.000
_cell.length_b   1.000
_cell.length_c   1.000
_cell.angle_alpha   90.00
_cell.angle_beta   90.00
_cell.angle_gamma   90.00
#
_symmetry.space_group_name_H-M   'P 1'
#
loop_
_entity.id
_entity.type
_entity.pdbx_description
1 polymer ?
#
loop_
_entity_poly.entity_id
_entity_poly.type
_entity_poly.pdbx_seq_one_letter_code
_entity_poly.pdbx_strand_id
1 'polypeptide(L)'
;MATNTMNSFDVGGIRLARPFKLRRLGHFGFYANDMDASLRFYRDLLGFQVTDTLDFAPRARDPKDIEGLGESRGFFMRYGTDHHAFVLFPYRVRKAIDYNNMLADGATMNQITWQVGSLREVRNASDWFTEVGVNFGRTGRDIPGSNWHVYPNDPDGRVNELFY
;
A
#
# COMPACT_ATOMS: atom_id res chain seq x y z
N MET A 1 -33.54 2.57 9.91
CA MET A 1 -34.03 3.10 8.61
C MET A 1 -33.39 2.26 7.52
N ALA A 2 -34.20 1.75 6.59
CA ALA A 2 -33.88 0.56 5.79
C ALA A 2 -33.01 0.84 4.57
N THR A 3 -32.01 -0.01 4.31
CA THR A 3 -31.42 -0.20 2.97
C THR A 3 -30.99 -1.66 2.74
N ASN A 4 -31.98 -2.44 2.29
CA ASN A 4 -31.91 -3.39 1.19
C ASN A 4 -30.78 -4.46 1.14
N THR A 5 -31.11 -5.66 1.59
CA THR A 5 -30.38 -6.92 1.42
C THR A 5 -30.35 -7.45 -0.04
N MET A 6 -30.37 -6.57 -1.06
CA MET A 6 -30.38 -6.92 -2.49
C MET A 6 -29.52 -5.99 -3.39
N ASN A 7 -28.50 -5.31 -2.87
CA ASN A 7 -27.68 -4.42 -3.70
C ASN A 7 -26.60 -5.20 -4.45
N SER A 8 -26.91 -5.62 -5.68
CA SER A 8 -25.90 -6.06 -6.65
C SER A 8 -25.41 -4.88 -7.49
N PHE A 9 -24.10 -4.70 -7.55
CA PHE A 9 -23.43 -3.64 -8.29
C PHE A 9 -23.12 -4.11 -9.71
N ASP A 10 -23.32 -3.23 -10.69
CA ASP A 10 -22.83 -3.46 -12.05
C ASP A 10 -21.33 -3.12 -12.12
N VAL A 11 -20.51 -4.14 -12.36
CA VAL A 11 -19.05 -4.04 -12.47
C VAL A 11 -18.64 -4.48 -13.87
N GLY A 12 -18.75 -3.55 -14.82
CA GLY A 12 -18.37 -3.79 -16.22
C GLY A 12 -19.28 -4.79 -16.93
N GLY A 13 -20.59 -4.76 -16.65
CA GLY A 13 -21.60 -5.63 -17.24
C GLY A 13 -21.90 -6.90 -16.44
N ILE A 14 -21.27 -7.08 -15.27
CA ILE A 14 -21.49 -8.24 -14.38
C ILE A 14 -22.03 -7.76 -13.04
N ARG A 15 -23.06 -8.42 -12.54
CA ARG A 15 -23.62 -8.14 -11.21
C ARG A 15 -22.80 -8.82 -10.11
N LEU A 16 -22.26 -8.03 -9.18
CA LEU A 16 -21.46 -8.50 -8.04
C LEU A 16 -22.01 -7.95 -6.72
N ALA A 17 -21.71 -8.62 -5.61
CA ALA A 17 -22.08 -8.17 -4.26
C ALA A 17 -21.25 -6.98 -3.74
N ARG A 18 -20.29 -6.50 -4.54
CA ARG A 18 -19.37 -5.40 -4.25
C ARG A 18 -19.09 -4.63 -5.53
N PRO A 19 -18.77 -3.33 -5.49
CA PRO A 19 -18.67 -2.49 -6.69
C PRO A 19 -17.32 -2.57 -7.42
N PHE A 20 -16.56 -3.64 -7.21
CA PHE A 20 -15.26 -3.86 -7.81
C PHE A 20 -14.99 -5.36 -8.00
N LYS A 21 -14.00 -5.69 -8.83
CA LYS A 21 -13.51 -7.06 -8.96
C LYS A 21 -11.98 -7.05 -8.98
N LEU A 22 -11.38 -7.89 -8.13
CA LEU A 22 -9.93 -8.12 -8.14
C LEU A 22 -9.53 -8.89 -9.40
N ARG A 23 -8.52 -8.40 -10.13
CA ARG A 23 -8.12 -8.95 -11.43
C ARG A 23 -6.80 -9.70 -11.38
N ARG A 24 -5.79 -9.10 -10.74
CA ARG A 24 -4.47 -9.71 -10.54
C ARG A 24 -3.85 -9.20 -9.25
N LEU A 25 -2.85 -9.94 -8.77
CA LEU A 25 -1.87 -9.41 -7.84
C LEU A 25 -1.11 -8.27 -8.54
N GLY A 26 -1.05 -7.13 -7.86
CA GLY A 26 -0.27 -5.97 -8.25
C GLY A 26 1.14 -6.05 -7.69
N HIS A 27 1.57 -4.96 -7.07
CA HIS A 27 2.81 -4.94 -6.32
C HIS A 27 2.60 -5.40 -4.87
N PHE A 28 3.69 -5.58 -4.14
CA PHE A 28 3.66 -5.85 -2.71
C PHE A 28 4.77 -5.08 -2.01
N GLY A 29 4.66 -4.94 -0.69
CA GLY A 29 5.60 -4.15 0.08
C GLY A 29 6.02 -4.80 1.38
N PHE A 30 7.30 -4.67 1.71
CA PHE A 30 7.85 -5.08 3.00
C PHE A 30 8.51 -3.93 3.74
N TYR A 31 8.53 -4.07 5.05
CA TYR A 31 9.37 -3.28 5.94
C TYR A 31 10.68 -4.04 6.21
N ALA A 32 11.80 -3.33 6.10
CA ALA A 32 13.12 -3.85 6.44
C ALA A 32 13.68 -3.15 7.69
N ASN A 33 14.23 -3.95 8.60
CA ASN A 33 14.96 -3.45 9.77
C ASN A 33 16.39 -3.03 9.42
N ASP A 34 17.01 -3.73 8.47
CA ASP A 34 18.32 -3.43 7.90
C ASP A 34 18.14 -3.22 6.39
N MET A 35 18.14 -1.95 5.98
CA MET A 35 17.94 -1.57 4.58
C MET A 35 19.12 -1.97 3.71
N ASP A 36 20.35 -1.89 4.20
CA ASP A 36 21.54 -2.18 3.40
C ASP A 36 21.62 -3.67 3.07
N ALA A 37 21.41 -4.53 4.07
CA ALA A 37 21.35 -5.97 3.86
C ALA A 37 20.18 -6.38 2.96
N SER A 38 19.02 -5.75 3.15
CA SER A 38 17.82 -6.03 2.35
C SER A 38 17.97 -5.59 0.90
N LEU A 39 18.52 -4.39 0.65
CA LEU A 39 18.81 -3.91 -0.70
C LEU A 39 19.84 -4.81 -1.38
N ARG A 40 20.91 -5.20 -0.68
CA ARG A 40 21.85 -6.18 -1.22
C ARG A 40 21.14 -7.46 -1.68
N PHE A 41 20.23 -7.98 -0.86
CA PHE A 41 19.49 -9.18 -1.23
C PHE A 41 18.54 -8.96 -2.42
N TYR A 42 17.61 -8.01 -2.33
CA TYR A 42 16.57 -7.84 -3.35
C TYR A 42 17.09 -7.22 -4.65
N ARG A 43 17.94 -6.19 -4.55
CA ARG A 43 18.49 -5.50 -5.72
C ARG A 43 19.65 -6.27 -6.33
N ASP A 44 20.66 -6.61 -5.53
CA ASP A 44 21.93 -7.12 -6.08
C ASP A 44 21.92 -8.64 -6.31
N LEU A 45 21.24 -9.42 -5.45
CA LEU A 45 21.20 -10.88 -5.59
C LEU A 45 19.99 -11.38 -6.39
N LEU A 46 18.79 -10.86 -6.11
CA LEU A 46 17.58 -11.24 -6.86
C LEU A 46 17.39 -10.46 -8.17
N GLY A 47 18.07 -9.32 -8.34
CA GLY A 47 18.08 -8.57 -9.60
C GLY A 47 16.92 -7.60 -9.79
N PHE A 48 16.22 -7.21 -8.71
CA PHE A 48 15.24 -6.13 -8.80
C PHE A 48 15.93 -4.80 -9.16
N GLN A 49 15.31 -4.02 -10.03
CA GLN A 49 15.78 -2.70 -10.43
C GLN A 49 15.03 -1.62 -9.67
N VAL A 50 15.75 -0.70 -9.02
CA VAL A 50 15.16 0.49 -8.38
C VAL A 50 14.64 1.41 -9.47
N THR A 51 13.38 1.82 -9.35
CA THR A 51 12.72 2.75 -10.28
C THR A 51 12.52 4.12 -9.67
N ASP A 52 12.19 4.16 -8.39
CA ASP A 52 11.94 5.38 -7.63
C ASP A 52 12.36 5.22 -6.18
N THR A 53 12.55 6.36 -5.52
CA THR A 53 12.79 6.44 -4.08
C THR A 53 11.89 7.46 -3.43
N LEU A 54 11.49 7.20 -2.18
CA LEU A 54 10.73 8.14 -1.36
C LEU A 54 11.43 8.35 -0.03
N ASP A 55 11.90 9.57 0.23
CA ASP A 55 12.51 9.90 1.52
C ASP A 55 11.43 10.11 2.59
N PHE A 56 11.57 9.39 3.71
CA PHE A 56 10.70 9.55 4.87
C PHE A 56 11.24 10.56 5.89
N ALA A 57 12.50 10.98 5.79
CA ALA A 57 13.09 11.93 6.75
C ALA A 57 12.30 13.24 6.88
N PRO A 58 11.78 13.86 5.79
CA PRO A 58 11.00 15.10 5.90
C PRO A 58 9.67 14.97 6.64
N ARG A 59 9.23 13.75 6.98
CA ARG A 59 8.01 13.50 7.74
C ARG A 59 8.23 13.46 9.25
N ALA A 60 9.48 13.47 9.72
CA ALA A 60 9.80 13.58 11.13
C ALA A 60 9.44 14.99 11.65
N ARG A 61 8.83 15.06 12.84
CA ARG A 61 8.55 16.33 13.54
C ARG A 61 9.82 16.94 14.12
N ASP A 62 10.72 16.10 14.62
CA ASP A 62 12.08 16.47 15.05
C ASP A 62 13.09 15.56 14.32
N PRO A 63 14.16 16.09 13.69
CA PRO A 63 15.22 15.26 13.11
C PRO A 63 15.82 14.23 14.07
N LYS A 64 15.81 14.49 15.39
CA LYS A 64 16.26 13.56 16.41
C LYS A 64 15.43 12.28 16.50
N ASP A 65 14.17 12.31 16.06
CA ASP A 65 13.28 11.14 16.09
C ASP A 65 13.82 10.00 15.22
N ILE A 66 14.61 10.33 14.19
CA ILE A 66 15.15 9.36 13.23
C ILE A 66 16.68 9.25 13.27
N GLU A 67 17.32 9.96 14.20
CA GLU A 67 18.78 9.94 14.35
C GLU A 67 19.26 8.52 14.72
N GLY A 68 20.27 8.02 13.99
CA GLY A 68 20.82 6.69 14.22
C GLY A 68 19.91 5.52 13.81
N LEU A 69 18.77 5.78 13.16
CA LEU A 69 17.87 4.72 12.69
C LEU A 69 18.24 4.15 11.31
N GLY A 70 19.22 4.76 10.63
CA GLY A 70 19.77 4.29 9.35
C GLY A 70 19.13 4.98 8.15
N GLU A 71 19.08 4.26 7.02
CA GLU A 71 18.50 4.73 5.76
C GLU A 71 17.02 5.16 5.93
N SER A 72 16.70 6.37 5.47
CA SER A 72 15.36 6.96 5.58
C SER A 72 14.53 6.79 4.31
N ARG A 73 15.12 6.37 3.20
CA ARG A 73 14.42 6.21 1.92
C ARG A 73 13.74 4.86 1.81
N GLY A 74 12.52 4.88 1.31
CA GLY A 74 11.86 3.72 0.72
C GLY A 74 12.23 3.57 -0.75
N PHE A 75 12.32 2.32 -1.20
CA PHE A 75 12.73 1.98 -2.56
C PHE A 75 11.59 1.28 -3.29
N PHE A 76 11.25 1.79 -4.46
CA PHE A 76 10.32 1.18 -5.40
C PHE A 76 11.12 0.42 -6.43
N MET A 77 10.76 -0.83 -6.66
CA MET A 77 11.57 -1.76 -7.44
C MET A 77 10.71 -2.57 -8.41
N ARG A 78 11.27 -2.89 -9.58
CA ARG A 78 10.62 -3.70 -10.62
C ARG A 78 11.51 -4.86 -11.05
N TYR A 79 10.88 -5.87 -11.63
CA TYR A 79 11.55 -6.92 -12.42
C TYR A 79 11.03 -7.01 -13.87
N GLY A 80 9.97 -6.24 -14.20
CA GLY A 80 9.28 -6.28 -15.48
C GLY A 80 8.93 -4.90 -16.00
N THR A 81 7.82 -4.78 -16.73
CA THR A 81 7.38 -3.52 -17.37
C THR A 81 6.54 -2.63 -16.45
N ASP A 82 5.98 -3.17 -15.36
CA ASP A 82 5.28 -2.38 -14.36
C ASP A 82 6.25 -1.33 -13.76
N HIS A 83 5.72 -0.19 -13.34
CA HIS A 83 6.51 0.87 -12.71
C HIS A 83 7.26 0.37 -11.46
N HIS A 84 6.59 -0.43 -10.63
CA HIS A 84 7.21 -1.24 -9.58
C HIS A 84 6.35 -2.49 -9.35
N ALA A 85 6.99 -3.56 -8.90
CA ALA A 85 6.36 -4.78 -8.44
C ALA A 85 6.64 -5.04 -6.94
N PHE A 86 7.65 -4.38 -6.38
CA PHE A 86 8.05 -4.53 -5.00
C PHE A 86 8.44 -3.18 -4.38
N VAL A 87 8.00 -2.92 -3.16
CA VAL A 87 8.42 -1.75 -2.38
C VAL A 87 9.09 -2.19 -1.07
N LEU A 88 10.21 -1.55 -0.74
CA LEU A 88 10.98 -1.87 0.45
C LEU A 88 11.19 -0.59 1.27
N PHE A 89 10.55 -0.52 2.43
CA PHE A 89 10.56 0.67 3.29
C PHE A 89 11.31 0.43 4.61
N PRO A 90 11.99 1.44 5.17
CA PRO A 90 12.75 1.30 6.40
C PRO A 90 11.81 1.23 7.62
N TYR A 91 11.69 0.06 8.24
CA TYR A 91 10.79 -0.18 9.38
C TYR A 91 11.06 0.80 10.52
N ARG A 92 12.33 0.91 10.94
CA ARG A 92 12.75 1.68 12.13
C ARG A 92 12.39 3.15 11.97
N VAL A 93 12.71 3.73 10.81
CA VAL A 93 12.34 5.12 10.47
C VAL A 93 10.82 5.26 10.38
N ARG A 94 10.13 4.36 9.67
CA ARG A 94 8.66 4.40 9.52
C ARG A 94 7.91 4.34 10.84
N LYS A 95 8.38 3.52 11.79
CA LYS A 95 7.80 3.38 13.12
C LYS A 95 8.10 4.60 14.00
N ALA A 96 9.30 5.16 13.94
CA ALA A 96 9.65 6.35 14.72
C ALA A 96 8.81 7.58 14.36
N ILE A 97 8.42 7.72 13.09
CA ILE A 97 7.55 8.80 12.61
C ILE A 97 6.06 8.44 12.59
N ASP A 98 5.67 7.30 13.15
CA ASP A 98 4.27 6.87 13.24
C ASP A 98 3.60 7.43 14.51
N TYR A 99 3.45 8.75 14.56
CA TYR A 99 2.92 9.46 15.74
C TYR A 99 1.47 9.13 16.09
N ASN A 100 0.74 8.48 15.18
CA ASN A 100 -0.66 8.09 15.37
C ASN A 100 -0.80 6.58 15.68
N ASN A 101 0.32 5.86 15.84
CA ASN A 101 0.38 4.43 16.11
C ASN A 101 -0.49 3.59 15.15
N MET A 102 -0.39 3.89 13.85
CA MET A 102 -1.09 3.17 12.79
C MET A 102 -0.35 1.92 12.34
N LEU A 103 0.97 1.85 12.53
CA LEU A 103 1.83 0.74 12.17
C LEU A 103 1.93 -0.25 13.34
N ALA A 104 1.48 -1.48 13.12
CA ALA A 104 1.56 -2.55 14.10
C ALA A 104 3.03 -2.84 14.52
N ASP A 105 3.23 -3.15 15.79
CA ASP A 105 4.54 -3.51 16.31
C ASP A 105 5.02 -4.82 15.67
N GLY A 106 6.24 -4.80 15.15
CA GLY A 106 6.83 -5.94 14.44
C GLY A 106 6.26 -6.17 13.04
N ALA A 107 5.51 -5.21 12.47
CA ALA A 107 5.01 -5.31 11.11
C ALA A 107 6.13 -5.55 10.10
N THR A 108 6.07 -6.69 9.40
CA THR A 108 7.00 -7.04 8.31
C THR A 108 6.44 -6.68 6.95
N MET A 109 5.12 -6.66 6.83
CA MET A 109 4.42 -6.32 5.61
C MET A 109 4.02 -4.85 5.63
N ASN A 110 4.32 -4.16 4.54
CA ASN A 110 3.76 -2.84 4.27
C ASN A 110 2.37 -2.96 3.66
N GLN A 111 2.26 -3.60 2.49
CA GLN A 111 0.99 -3.75 1.78
C GLN A 111 1.00 -4.96 0.84
N ILE A 112 -0.19 -5.48 0.53
CA ILE A 112 -0.43 -6.34 -0.64
C ILE A 112 -1.44 -5.64 -1.54
N THR A 113 -1.14 -5.57 -2.83
CA THR A 113 -1.90 -4.74 -3.77
C THR A 113 -2.63 -5.56 -4.82
N TRP A 114 -3.85 -5.17 -5.16
CA TRP A 114 -4.77 -5.87 -6.05
C TRP A 114 -5.29 -4.97 -7.16
N GLN A 115 -5.10 -5.36 -8.42
CA GLN A 115 -5.58 -4.54 -9.54
C GLN A 115 -7.10 -4.67 -9.69
N VAL A 116 -7.79 -3.55 -9.89
CA VAL A 116 -9.20 -3.49 -10.30
C VAL A 116 -9.34 -3.03 -11.75
N GLY A 117 -10.54 -3.13 -12.31
CA GLY A 117 -10.76 -2.88 -13.75
C GLY A 117 -10.84 -1.41 -14.16
N SER A 118 -11.01 -0.47 -13.24
CA SER A 118 -11.10 0.96 -13.54
C SER A 118 -10.93 1.86 -12.31
N LEU A 119 -10.64 3.15 -12.55
CA LEU A 119 -10.71 4.19 -11.51
C LEU A 119 -12.09 4.24 -10.83
N ARG A 120 -13.17 3.98 -11.58
CA ARG A 120 -14.51 3.93 -11.01
C ARG A 120 -14.64 2.82 -9.97
N GLU A 121 -14.04 1.66 -10.22
CA GLU A 121 -14.01 0.55 -9.24
C GLU A 121 -13.25 0.96 -7.98
N VAL A 122 -12.11 1.67 -8.08
CA VAL A 122 -11.36 2.18 -6.91
C VAL A 122 -12.23 3.15 -6.09
N ARG A 123 -12.83 4.14 -6.75
CA ARG A 123 -13.71 5.12 -6.08
C ARG A 123 -14.89 4.45 -5.39
N ASN A 124 -15.60 3.59 -6.11
CA ASN A 124 -16.78 2.93 -5.56
C ASN A 124 -16.40 1.97 -4.43
N ALA A 125 -15.20 1.37 -4.45
CA ALA A 125 -14.70 0.56 -3.35
C ALA A 125 -14.55 1.40 -2.07
N SER A 126 -13.97 2.60 -2.14
CA SER A 126 -13.85 3.51 -0.98
C SER A 126 -15.21 3.85 -0.36
N ASP A 127 -16.20 4.20 -1.19
CA ASP A 127 -17.55 4.51 -0.73
C ASP A 127 -18.20 3.28 -0.07
N TRP A 128 -18.06 2.11 -0.70
CA TRP A 128 -18.62 0.87 -0.20
C TRP A 128 -17.97 0.39 1.09
N PHE A 129 -16.65 0.50 1.24
CA PHE A 129 -15.99 0.16 2.51
C PHE A 129 -16.48 1.02 3.67
N THR A 130 -16.78 2.29 3.42
CA THR A 130 -17.41 3.16 4.42
C THR A 130 -18.79 2.64 4.82
N GLU A 131 -19.62 2.27 3.84
CA GLU A 131 -20.97 1.74 4.05
C GLU A 131 -20.97 0.44 4.88
N VAL A 132 -20.04 -0.48 4.58
CA VAL A 132 -19.97 -1.79 5.26
C VAL A 132 -19.11 -1.79 6.52
N GLY A 133 -18.59 -0.62 6.94
CA GLY A 133 -17.82 -0.49 8.18
C GLY A 133 -16.40 -1.06 8.13
N VAL A 134 -15.78 -1.12 6.95
CA VAL A 134 -14.38 -1.50 6.79
C VAL A 134 -13.49 -0.28 7.01
N ASN A 135 -12.55 -0.38 7.95
CA ASN A 135 -11.53 0.64 8.15
C ASN A 135 -10.55 0.63 6.98
N PHE A 136 -10.26 1.80 6.42
CA PHE A 136 -9.25 1.96 5.39
C PHE A 136 -8.40 3.21 5.64
N GLY A 137 -7.17 3.18 5.16
CA GLY A 137 -6.23 4.28 5.22
C GLY A 137 -6.47 5.30 4.13
N ARG A 138 -5.41 5.69 3.42
CA ARG A 138 -5.49 6.72 2.38
C ARG A 138 -6.29 6.25 1.17
N THR A 139 -6.96 7.19 0.51
CA THR A 139 -7.52 7.06 -0.83
C THR A 139 -6.98 8.21 -1.67
N GLY A 140 -6.74 8.00 -2.96
CA GLY A 140 -6.24 9.06 -3.83
C GLY A 140 -5.36 8.56 -4.95
N ARG A 141 -4.42 9.42 -5.36
CA ARG A 141 -3.43 9.14 -6.38
C ARG A 141 -2.04 9.19 -5.77
N ASP A 142 -1.30 8.10 -5.85
CA ASP A 142 0.09 8.08 -5.39
C ASP A 142 1.00 8.75 -6.42
N ILE A 143 2.09 9.37 -5.94
CA ILE A 143 3.05 10.06 -6.81
C ILE A 143 3.98 9.02 -7.49
N PRO A 144 4.63 8.09 -6.76
CA PRO A 144 5.35 6.99 -7.40
C PRO A 144 4.38 6.03 -8.09
N GLY A 145 4.60 5.76 -9.38
CA GLY A 145 3.75 4.88 -10.18
C GLY A 145 2.40 5.45 -10.60
N SER A 146 1.99 6.62 -10.07
CA SER A 146 0.79 7.35 -10.51
C SER A 146 -0.54 6.60 -10.41
N ASN A 147 -0.60 5.51 -9.65
CA ASN A 147 -1.80 4.67 -9.47
C ASN A 147 -2.88 5.40 -8.66
N TRP A 148 -4.14 5.12 -8.99
CA TRP A 148 -5.26 5.45 -8.11
C TRP A 148 -5.49 4.33 -7.13
N HIS A 149 -5.68 4.64 -5.85
CA HIS A 149 -5.71 3.62 -4.79
C HIS A 149 -6.75 3.85 -3.70
N VAL A 150 -7.08 2.78 -2.99
CA VAL A 150 -7.65 2.76 -1.64
C VAL A 150 -6.99 1.67 -0.80
N TYR A 151 -6.70 1.95 0.47
CA TYR A 151 -5.95 1.03 1.36
C TYR A 151 -6.82 0.40 2.48
N PRO A 152 -7.70 -0.59 2.21
CA PRO A 152 -8.47 -1.25 3.26
C PRO A 152 -7.63 -2.15 4.17
N ASN A 153 -7.95 -2.15 5.46
CA ASN A 153 -7.31 -3.02 6.45
C ASN A 153 -8.12 -4.30 6.64
N ASP A 154 -7.44 -5.43 6.78
CA ASP A 154 -8.08 -6.66 7.26
C ASP A 154 -8.34 -6.59 8.79
N PRO A 155 -9.05 -7.56 9.37
CA PRO A 155 -9.33 -7.57 10.82
C PRO A 155 -8.09 -7.60 11.72
N ASP A 156 -6.94 -8.03 11.23
CA ASP A 156 -5.67 -8.06 11.97
C ASP A 156 -4.81 -6.80 11.71
N GLY A 157 -5.34 -5.82 10.97
CA GLY A 157 -4.65 -4.58 10.64
C GLY A 157 -3.67 -4.69 9.46
N ARG A 158 -3.71 -5.78 8.68
CA ARG A 158 -2.90 -5.91 7.47
C ARG A 158 -3.46 -5.02 6.36
N VAL A 159 -2.58 -4.22 5.79
CA VAL A 159 -2.94 -3.27 4.74
C VAL A 159 -3.05 -4.00 3.41
N ASN A 160 -4.23 -3.88 2.80
CA ASN A 160 -4.45 -4.21 1.39
C ASN A 160 -4.54 -2.92 0.59
N GLU A 161 -4.25 -2.99 -0.70
CA GLU A 161 -4.45 -1.87 -1.64
C GLU A 161 -5.28 -2.36 -2.83
N LEU A 162 -6.29 -1.59 -3.23
CA LEU A 162 -6.94 -1.74 -4.53
C LEU A 162 -6.45 -0.63 -5.45
N PHE A 163 -5.93 -0.97 -6.63
CA PHE A 163 -5.35 0.02 -7.55
C PHE A 163 -5.84 -0.10 -9.00
N TYR A 164 -5.75 1.03 -9.72
CA TYR A 164 -5.93 1.13 -11.18
C TYR A 164 -4.92 2.09 -11.81
#